data_AF-A0A644Z4I8-F1
#
_entry.id   AF-A0A644Z4I8-F1
#
_cell.length_a   1.000
_cell.length_b   1.000
_cell.length_c   1.000
_cell.angle_alpha   90.00
_cell.angle_beta   90.00
_cell.angle_gamma   90.00
#
_symmetry.space_group_name_H-M   'P 1'
#
loop_
_entity.id
_entity.type
_entity.pdbx_description
1 polymer ?
#
loop_
_entity_poly.entity_id
_entity_poly.type
_entity_poly.pdbx_seq_one_letter_code
_entity_poly.pdbx_strand_id
1 'polypeptide(L)'
;MQESPLHPQLVLVGDLAVSGASLNNIWIERFLILDASLGLGYRIPLMRQFNLVPSVKYGILVHMGNLDYANDGSAKRQFYIDQQLRGSLSFEYALTERMCAVIRPEALVFFEANHIGMQYGIGAGLQFKL
;
A
#
# COMPACT_ATOMS: atom_id res chain seq x y z
N MET A 1 25.63 -34.63 0.88
CA MET A 1 24.62 -33.88 0.10
C MET A 1 24.57 -32.49 0.69
N GLN A 2 24.86 -31.48 -0.13
CA GLN A 2 24.90 -30.08 0.28
C GLN A 2 23.45 -29.57 0.22
N GLU A 3 22.85 -29.28 1.38
CA GLU A 3 21.50 -28.73 1.41
C GLU A 3 21.49 -27.36 0.72
N SER A 4 20.56 -27.19 -0.22
CA SER A 4 20.27 -25.90 -0.83
C SER A 4 19.91 -24.88 0.27
N PRO A 5 20.57 -23.70 0.36
CA PRO A 5 20.33 -22.72 1.42
C PRO A 5 19.06 -21.89 1.21
N LEU A 6 18.22 -22.23 0.23
CA LEU A 6 16.97 -21.55 -0.05
C LEU A 6 15.87 -22.03 0.91
N HIS A 7 15.95 -21.62 2.18
CA HIS A 7 14.74 -21.51 3.00
C HIS A 7 13.71 -20.65 2.23
N PRO A 8 12.41 -20.98 2.25
CA PRO A 8 11.40 -20.18 1.56
C PRO A 8 11.32 -18.78 2.21
N GLN A 9 12.06 -17.84 1.64
CA GLN A 9 12.09 -16.42 2.01
C GLN A 9 11.00 -15.64 1.28
N LEU A 10 10.27 -16.27 0.36
CA LEU A 10 9.14 -15.66 -0.32
C LEU A 10 7.97 -15.51 0.65
N VAL A 11 7.43 -14.31 0.75
CA VAL A 11 6.27 -13.99 1.59
C VAL A 11 5.16 -13.43 0.72
N LEU A 12 3.92 -13.85 0.99
CA LEU A 12 2.75 -13.20 0.44
C LEU A 12 2.48 -11.92 1.24
N VAL A 13 2.28 -10.80 0.55
CA VAL A 13 1.98 -9.51 1.18
C VAL A 13 0.65 -9.02 0.62
N GLY A 14 -0.29 -8.74 1.50
CA GLY A 14 -1.59 -8.17 1.16
C GLY A 14 -1.87 -6.95 2.00
N ASP A 15 -2.43 -5.92 1.36
CA ASP A 15 -2.84 -4.69 2.02
C ASP A 15 -4.32 -4.41 1.74
N LEU A 16 -4.99 -3.93 2.77
CA LEU A 16 -6.29 -3.28 2.68
C LEU A 16 -6.19 -1.95 3.44
N ALA A 17 -6.58 -0.86 2.81
CA ALA A 17 -6.57 0.44 3.46
C ALA A 17 -7.78 1.29 3.06
N VAL A 18 -8.14 2.21 3.97
CA VAL A 18 -9.13 3.25 3.74
C VAL A 18 -8.45 4.57 4.05
N SER A 19 -8.45 5.50 3.11
CA SER A 19 -7.88 6.82 3.29
C SER A 19 -8.83 7.91 2.81
N GLY A 20 -8.61 9.13 3.31
CA GLY A 20 -9.35 10.31 2.89
C GLY A 20 -8.38 11.34 2.31
N ALA A 21 -8.76 11.97 1.21
CA ALA A 21 -8.02 13.07 0.62
C ALA A 21 -8.93 14.29 0.47
N SER A 22 -8.42 15.47 0.83
CA SER A 22 -9.09 16.75 0.53
C SER A 22 -8.37 17.38 -0.65
N LEU A 23 -9.12 17.83 -1.65
CA LEU A 23 -8.57 18.54 -2.79
C LEU A 23 -8.78 20.03 -2.62
N ASN A 24 -7.77 20.80 -2.98
CA ASN A 24 -7.86 22.26 -3.03
C ASN A 24 -8.40 22.70 -4.41
N ASN A 25 -9.51 22.11 -4.85
CA ASN A 25 -10.17 22.43 -6.11
C ASN A 25 -11.66 22.70 -5.86
N ILE A 26 -12.21 23.71 -6.53
CA ILE A 26 -13.58 24.21 -6.40
C ILE A 26 -14.68 23.19 -6.74
N TRP A 27 -14.34 22.02 -7.27
CA TRP A 27 -15.30 21.01 -7.76
C TRP A 27 -15.39 19.76 -6.86
N ILE A 28 -14.42 19.54 -5.97
CA ILE A 28 -14.30 18.31 -5.18
C ILE A 28 -13.81 18.62 -3.78
N GLU A 29 -14.68 18.45 -2.78
CA GLU A 29 -14.30 18.75 -1.40
C GLU A 29 -13.49 17.60 -0.76
N ARG A 30 -13.91 16.34 -0.97
CA ARG A 30 -13.31 15.16 -0.32
C ARG A 30 -13.46 13.89 -1.16
N PHE A 31 -12.40 13.08 -1.16
CA PHE A 31 -12.42 11.70 -1.61
C PHE A 31 -12.24 10.74 -0.45
N LEU A 32 -12.98 9.64 -0.49
CA LEU A 32 -12.67 8.41 0.20
C LEU A 32 -11.98 7.47 -0.79
N ILE A 33 -10.89 6.85 -0.39
CA ILE A 33 -10.10 5.95 -1.23
C ILE A 33 -10.03 4.61 -0.52
N LEU A 34 -10.46 3.55 -1.22
CA LEU A 34 -10.29 2.18 -0.78
C LEU A 34 -9.15 1.55 -1.56
N ASP A 35 -8.16 1.01 -0.86
CA ASP A 35 -7.00 0.33 -1.43
C ASP A 35 -7.10 -1.16 -1.13
N ALA A 36 -6.99 -1.98 -2.18
CA ALA A 36 -6.76 -3.41 -2.05
C ALA A 36 -5.62 -3.83 -2.97
N SER A 37 -4.59 -4.47 -2.41
CA SER A 37 -3.45 -4.97 -3.19
C SER A 37 -2.88 -6.26 -2.64
N LEU A 38 -2.32 -7.07 -3.54
CA LEU A 38 -1.68 -8.34 -3.24
C LEU A 38 -0.36 -8.44 -4.00
N GLY A 39 0.61 -9.13 -3.42
CA GLY A 39 1.87 -9.37 -4.10
C GLY A 39 2.84 -10.19 -3.28
N LEU A 40 4.10 -10.11 -3.69
CA LEU A 40 5.17 -10.93 -3.17
C LEU A 40 6.27 -10.07 -2.58
N GLY A 41 6.80 -10.52 -1.45
CA GLY A 41 8.00 -10.00 -0.84
C GLY A 41 9.05 -11.09 -0.68
N TYR A 42 10.28 -10.66 -0.45
CA TYR A 42 11.38 -11.57 -0.18
C TYR A 42 12.07 -11.17 1.12
N ARG A 43 12.03 -12.04 2.14
CA ARG A 43 12.57 -11.74 3.46
C ARG A 43 14.07 -12.04 3.53
N ILE A 44 14.85 -10.97 3.60
CA ILE A 44 16.30 -11.01 3.72
C ILE A 44 16.68 -10.80 5.20
N PRO A 45 17.20 -11.81 5.91
CA PRO A 45 17.72 -11.62 7.25
C PRO A 45 19.03 -10.83 7.18
N LEU A 46 19.06 -9.62 7.77
CA LEU A 46 20.30 -8.82 7.84
C LEU A 46 21.05 -9.08 9.15
N MET A 47 20.31 -9.22 10.25
CA MET A 47 20.84 -9.51 11.59
C MET A 47 19.86 -10.40 12.36
N ARG A 48 20.28 -10.95 13.50
CA ARG A 48 19.44 -11.87 14.32
C ARG A 48 18.03 -11.34 14.62
N GLN A 49 17.86 -10.04 14.75
CA GLN A 49 16.60 -9.39 15.11
C GLN A 49 16.06 -8.50 13.99
N PHE A 50 16.73 -8.45 12.83
CA PHE A 50 16.40 -7.48 11.78
C PHE A 50 16.28 -8.16 10.42
N ASN A 51 15.13 -8.00 9.79
CA ASN A 51 14.90 -8.42 8.41
C ASN A 51 14.56 -7.23 7.53
N LEU A 52 14.98 -7.31 6.29
CA LEU A 52 14.55 -6.45 5.21
C LEU A 52 13.63 -7.24 4.28
N VAL A 53 12.47 -6.70 3.95
CA VAL A 53 11.51 -7.32 3.04
C VAL A 53 11.17 -6.35 1.91
N PRO A 54 11.95 -6.34 0.81
CA PRO A 54 11.48 -5.77 -0.44
C PRO A 54 10.23 -6.51 -0.91
N SER A 55 9.24 -5.77 -1.42
CA SER A 55 8.04 -6.35 -2.00
C SER A 55 7.47 -5.51 -3.12
N VAL A 56 6.81 -6.19 -4.06
CA VAL A 56 6.01 -5.58 -5.12
C VAL A 56 4.60 -6.14 -5.04
N LYS A 57 3.61 -5.25 -5.10
CA LYS A 57 2.19 -5.57 -5.09
C LYS A 57 1.49 -4.93 -6.27
N TYR A 58 0.44 -5.59 -6.74
CA TYR A 58 -0.48 -5.05 -7.72
C TYR A 58 -1.88 -5.07 -7.12
N GLY A 59 -2.71 -4.08 -7.47
CA GLY A 59 -4.01 -3.95 -6.88
C GLY A 59 -4.88 -2.92 -7.56
N ILE A 60 -5.94 -2.54 -6.83
CA ILE A 60 -6.92 -1.56 -7.24
C ILE A 60 -7.05 -0.47 -6.19
N LEU A 61 -7.33 0.76 -6.65
CA LEU A 61 -7.77 1.87 -5.84
C LEU A 61 -9.19 2.24 -6.27
N VAL A 62 -10.10 2.37 -5.32
CA VAL A 62 -11.47 2.83 -5.58
C VAL A 62 -11.65 4.20 -4.96
N HIS A 63 -11.76 5.22 -5.79
CA HIS A 63 -12.03 6.59 -5.40
C HIS A 63 -13.54 6.83 -5.35
N MET A 64 -14.01 7.34 -4.22
CA MET A 64 -15.42 7.65 -3.98
C MET A 64 -15.52 9.11 -3.54
N GLY A 65 -16.19 9.93 -4.34
CA GLY A 65 -16.31 11.36 -4.09
C GLY A 65 -17.69 11.89 -4.43
N ASN A 66 -18.05 13.00 -3.79
CA ASN A 66 -19.20 13.80 -4.18
C ASN A 66 -18.70 14.93 -5.07
N LEU A 67 -19.17 14.98 -6.31
CA LEU A 67 -18.75 15.96 -7.31
C LEU A 67 -19.87 16.91 -7.61
N ASP A 68 -19.60 18.20 -7.43
CA ASP A 68 -20.48 19.28 -7.85
C ASP A 68 -19.76 20.12 -8.91
N TYR A 69 -19.74 19.61 -10.15
CA TYR A 69 -19.12 20.30 -11.29
C TYR A 69 -19.83 21.60 -11.70
N ALA A 70 -21.04 21.87 -11.19
CA ALA A 70 -21.78 23.09 -11.49
C ALA A 70 -21.72 24.11 -10.35
N ASN A 71 -21.24 23.70 -9.17
CA ASN A 71 -21.29 24.46 -7.92
C ASN A 71 -22.71 24.97 -7.61
N ASP A 72 -23.71 24.17 -7.95
CA ASP A 72 -25.13 24.49 -7.81
C ASP A 72 -25.76 23.83 -6.57
N GLY A 73 -24.95 23.12 -5.78
CA GLY A 73 -25.36 22.35 -4.61
C GLY A 73 -25.84 20.93 -4.94
N SER A 74 -25.84 20.50 -6.21
CA SER A 74 -26.31 19.18 -6.64
C SER A 74 -25.18 18.14 -6.77
N ALA A 75 -24.50 17.86 -5.66
CA ALA A 75 -23.39 16.92 -5.66
C ALA A 75 -23.82 15.49 -6.09
N LYS A 76 -23.18 14.97 -7.15
CA LYS A 76 -23.37 13.59 -7.62
C LYS A 76 -22.26 12.70 -7.11
N ARG A 77 -22.61 11.53 -6.58
CA ARG A 77 -21.65 10.51 -6.17
C ARG A 77 -21.00 9.91 -7.42
N GLN A 78 -19.67 9.94 -7.50
CA GLN A 78 -18.92 9.28 -8.54
C GLN A 78 -17.92 8.29 -7.96
N PHE A 79 -17.61 7.29 -8.79
CA PHE A 79 -16.72 6.19 -8.49
C PHE A 79 -15.68 6.11 -9.60
N TYR A 80 -14.41 6.06 -9.23
CA TYR A 80 -13.31 5.79 -10.14
C TYR A 80 -12.53 4.60 -9.63
N ILE A 81 -12.05 3.77 -10.57
CA ILE A 81 -11.28 2.58 -10.26
C ILE A 81 -9.98 2.69 -11.03
N ASP A 82 -8.88 2.66 -10.29
CA ASP A 82 -7.54 2.77 -10.85
C ASP A 82 -6.77 1.48 -10.55
N GLN A 83 -5.97 1.05 -11.51
CA GLN A 83 -5.02 -0.04 -11.28
C GLN A 83 -3.78 0.55 -10.62
N GLN A 84 -3.15 -0.21 -9.74
CA GLN A 84 -1.99 0.29 -9.00
C GLN A 84 -0.87 -0.74 -8.91
N LEU A 85 0.37 -0.25 -8.95
CA LEU A 85 1.59 -1.01 -8.69
C LEU A 85 2.33 -0.37 -7.53
N ARG A 86 2.60 -1.15 -6.48
CA ARG A 86 3.21 -0.69 -5.23
C ARG A 86 4.53 -1.39 -4.98
N GLY A 87 5.59 -0.62 -4.78
CA GLY A 87 6.87 -1.10 -4.28
C GLY A 87 7.07 -0.67 -2.84
N SER A 88 7.60 -1.55 -1.99
CA SER A 88 7.94 -1.19 -0.61
C SER A 88 9.17 -1.91 -0.10
N LEU A 89 9.83 -1.30 0.88
CA LEU A 89 10.93 -1.90 1.65
C LEU A 89 10.49 -1.95 3.11
N SER A 90 10.14 -3.13 3.61
CA SER A 90 9.76 -3.28 5.02
C SER A 90 10.98 -3.62 5.87
N PHE A 91 11.24 -2.83 6.89
CA PHE A 91 12.26 -3.09 7.90
C PHE A 91 11.58 -3.69 9.13
N GLU A 92 11.79 -4.98 9.37
CA GLU A 92 11.19 -5.73 10.47
C GLU A 92 12.20 -5.88 11.61
N TYR A 93 11.89 -5.34 12.80
CA TYR A 93 12.66 -5.53 14.02
C TYR A 93 11.92 -6.44 15.01
N ALA A 94 12.50 -7.58 15.38
CA ALA A 94 11.91 -8.53 16.31
C ALA A 94 11.88 -7.95 17.73
N LEU A 95 10.67 -7.71 18.26
CA LEU A 95 10.44 -7.27 19.64
C LEU A 95 10.32 -8.47 20.60
N THR A 96 9.67 -9.53 20.12
CA THR A 96 9.53 -10.81 20.83
C THR A 96 9.61 -11.95 19.81
N GLU A 97 9.50 -13.19 20.26
CA GLU A 97 9.41 -14.34 19.35
C GLU A 97 8.19 -14.27 18.41
N ARG A 98 7.12 -13.55 18.80
CA ARG A 98 5.84 -13.48 18.08
C ARG A 98 5.50 -12.12 17.50
N MET A 99 6.29 -11.08 17.78
CA MET A 99 5.95 -9.71 17.39
C MET A 99 7.17 -8.98 16.82
N CYS A 100 6.95 -8.27 15.72
CA CYS A 100 7.92 -7.39 15.08
C CYS A 100 7.39 -5.95 14.99
N ALA A 101 8.24 -4.97 15.25
CA ALA A 101 8.01 -3.60 14.79
C ALA A 101 8.36 -3.51 13.30
N VAL A 102 7.58 -2.74 12.55
CA VAL A 102 7.78 -2.57 11.11
C VAL A 102 7.81 -1.09 10.77
N ILE A 103 8.80 -0.68 9.97
CA ILE A 103 8.80 0.59 9.24
C ILE A 103 8.83 0.27 7.75
N ARG A 104 7.98 0.92 6.96
CA ARG A 104 7.75 0.58 5.56
C ARG A 104 7.65 1.84 4.70
N PRO A 105 8.77 2.40 4.22
CA PRO A 105 8.75 3.28 3.07
C PRO A 105 8.16 2.54 1.86
N GLU A 106 7.33 3.24 1.12
CA GLU A 106 6.63 2.71 -0.04
C GLU A 106 6.39 3.78 -1.09
N ALA A 107 6.34 3.32 -2.33
CA ALA A 107 5.98 4.10 -3.49
C ALA A 107 4.91 3.36 -4.29
N LEU A 108 4.01 4.13 -4.85
CA LEU A 108 2.86 3.67 -5.59
C LEU A 108 2.76 4.41 -6.90
N VAL A 109 2.53 3.68 -7.97
CA VAL A 109 2.09 4.23 -9.26
C VAL A 109 0.68 3.73 -9.51
N PHE A 110 -0.23 4.63 -9.86
CA PHE A 110 -1.59 4.29 -10.24
C PHE A 110 -1.91 4.79 -11.64
N PHE A 111 -2.69 3.99 -12.37
CA PHE A 111 -3.01 4.17 -13.76
C PHE A 111 -4.49 4.50 -13.89
N GLU A 112 -4.77 5.74 -14.27
CA GLU A 112 -6.08 6.23 -14.65
C GLU A 112 -6.22 6.13 -16.18
N ALA A 113 -7.45 6.24 -16.71
CA ALA A 113 -7.71 6.06 -18.15
C ALA A 113 -6.81 6.92 -19.07
N ASN A 114 -6.40 8.11 -18.64
CA ASN A 114 -5.56 9.03 -19.43
C ASN A 114 -4.37 9.61 -18.65
N HIS A 115 -4.14 9.20 -17.40
CA HIS A 115 -3.11 9.78 -16.53
C HIS A 115 -2.39 8.70 -15.73
N ILE A 116 -1.15 9.01 -15.34
CA ILE A 116 -0.37 8.21 -14.40
C ILE A 116 -0.13 9.08 -13.19
N GLY A 117 -0.56 8.61 -12.02
CA GLY A 117 -0.29 9.24 -10.75
C GLY A 117 0.77 8.48 -9.96
N MET A 118 1.40 9.17 -9.02
CA MET A 118 2.39 8.58 -8.12
C MET A 118 2.16 9.08 -6.70
N GLN A 119 2.27 8.18 -5.73
CA GLN A 119 2.24 8.48 -4.30
C GLN A 119 3.44 7.81 -3.63
N TYR A 120 4.01 8.46 -2.63
CA TYR A 120 5.04 7.86 -1.78
C TYR A 120 4.75 8.19 -0.32
N GLY A 121 5.24 7.35 0.58
CA GLY A 121 4.99 7.52 2.00
C GLY A 121 5.80 6.55 2.84
N ILE A 122 5.59 6.65 4.15
CA ILE A 122 6.20 5.78 5.14
C ILE A 122 5.09 5.31 6.07
N GLY A 123 4.92 3.99 6.19
CA GLY A 123 4.09 3.36 7.21
C GLY A 123 4.94 2.87 8.38
N ALA A 124 4.33 2.76 9.56
CA ALA A 124 4.91 2.06 10.69
C ALA A 124 3.82 1.27 11.42
N GLY A 125 4.17 0.15 12.05
CA GLY A 125 3.21 -0.69 12.74
C GLY A 125 3.82 -1.91 13.43
N LEU A 126 2.93 -2.83 13.84
CA LEU A 126 3.30 -4.10 14.45
C LEU A 126 2.86 -5.25 13.54
N GLN A 127 3.71 -6.26 13.43
CA GLN A 127 3.42 -7.51 12.75
C GLN A 127 3.44 -8.64 13.77
N PHE A 128 2.41 -9.50 13.71
CA PHE A 128 2.30 -10.67 14.57
C PHE A 128 2.60 -11.93 13.76
N LYS A 129 3.45 -12.80 14.29
CA LYS A 129 3.73 -14.11 13.71
C LYS A 129 2.70 -15.11 14.27
N LEU A 130 2.05 -15.82 13.37
CA LEU A 130 1.15 -16.93 13.69
C LEU A 130 1.95 -18.19 14.00
#